data_AF-A0A3S8W0Y9-F1
#
_entry.id   AF-A0A3S8W0Y9-F1
#
_cell.length_a   1.000
_cell.length_b   1.000
_cell.length_c   1.000
_cell.angle_alpha   90.00
_cell.angle_beta   90.00
_cell.angle_gamma   90.00
#
_symmetry.space_group_name_H-M   'P 1'
#
loop_
_entity.id
_entity.type
_entity.pdbx_description
1 polymer ?
#
loop_
_entity_poly.entity_id
_entity_poly.type
_entity_poly.pdbx_seq_one_letter_code
_entity_poly.pdbx_strand_id
1 'polypeptide(L)'
;MGVTVPLIVVMGVSGCGKTTVGRELAERLNVPYADGADIAREAGLSPALGEPPDEAVTGWLRRRAASGGVVSRPALRRRDRDRLAAAVPGLYFLHLDGSRRLVGARLAERKELFVPHDVLDAQFAALEPLAPDEHGAAVGIEGTPAQIVDRAVDAARTPYCVQLATGVHAYIQPDGGWCLSNAGFVSDGTTTLLVDTAATEPRAKLLREAVLASGAPDPALVVNTHHHGDHTYGNSVFAPATVVGHAACRQQVLAAGRHLELLWPEVEYGDVRLTAPGMTYTESMTLTAGGAEVRLLHPGPAHTVGDTVVWLPEQRVVFAGDIALCGGTPFVAFGSLGGSLRALEDLRSLGAETVVPGHGPVTDAGVFDAVERYLRYVGELAAQGRAAGRTPLETARAADPEAFAELREPERLVANLHRAYSELAGEPEGRPLDAAAYFADMAALNGGTMMPCHA
;
A
#
# COMPACT_ATOMS: atom_id res chain seq x y z
N MET A 1 -8.34 9.81 -7.83
CA MET A 1 -9.10 8.80 -7.06
C MET A 1 -8.19 8.36 -5.94
N GLY A 2 -8.66 8.34 -4.69
CA GLY A 2 -7.77 8.35 -3.54
C GLY A 2 -7.32 6.96 -3.05
N VAL A 3 -6.11 6.95 -2.50
CA VAL A 3 -5.65 6.28 -1.26
C VAL A 3 -6.40 5.04 -0.77
N THR A 4 -6.03 3.84 -1.21
CA THR A 4 -6.53 2.64 -0.53
C THR A 4 -5.77 2.43 0.78
N VAL A 5 -6.46 2.72 1.87
CA VAL A 5 -6.30 1.99 3.12
C VAL A 5 -7.35 0.87 3.11
N PRO A 6 -7.14 -0.29 3.76
CA PRO A 6 -7.89 -1.51 3.44
C PRO A 6 -9.40 -1.32 3.59
N LEU A 7 -10.13 -1.67 2.54
CA LEU A 7 -11.58 -1.87 2.59
C LEU A 7 -11.80 -3.31 3.06
N ILE A 8 -12.41 -3.48 4.23
CA ILE A 8 -12.54 -4.78 4.89
C ILE A 8 -14.00 -5.11 5.08
N VAL A 9 -14.42 -6.30 4.64
CA VAL A 9 -15.68 -6.92 5.07
C VAL A 9 -15.36 -7.94 6.16
N VAL A 10 -15.79 -7.64 7.39
CA VAL A 10 -15.75 -8.59 8.50
C VAL A 10 -16.97 -9.50 8.38
N MET A 11 -16.72 -10.76 8.02
CA MET A 11 -17.73 -11.76 7.72
C MET A 11 -17.80 -12.89 8.75
N GLY A 12 -18.91 -13.63 8.72
CA GLY A 12 -19.16 -14.76 9.61
C GLY A 12 -20.60 -14.83 10.12
N VAL A 13 -20.93 -15.90 10.81
CA VAL A 13 -22.29 -16.16 11.33
C VAL A 13 -22.71 -15.16 12.42
N SER A 14 -24.00 -15.04 12.69
CA SER A 14 -24.51 -14.24 13.81
C SER A 14 -23.95 -14.76 15.14
N GLY A 15 -23.51 -13.85 16.01
CA GLY A 15 -22.91 -14.21 17.29
C GLY A 15 -21.40 -14.49 17.27
N CYS A 16 -20.74 -14.55 16.12
CA CYS A 16 -19.28 -14.77 16.07
C CYS A 16 -18.45 -13.56 16.53
N GLY A 17 -19.06 -12.37 16.64
CA GLY A 17 -18.41 -11.16 17.13
C GLY A 17 -18.14 -10.06 16.10
N LYS A 18 -18.67 -10.17 14.86
CA LYS A 18 -18.45 -9.21 13.76
C LYS A 18 -18.45 -7.74 14.18
N THR A 19 -19.52 -7.28 14.83
CA THR A 19 -19.65 -5.87 15.24
C THR A 19 -18.56 -5.43 16.22
N THR A 20 -18.23 -6.28 17.19
CA THR A 20 -17.20 -5.99 18.19
C THR A 20 -15.82 -5.95 17.54
N VAL A 21 -15.46 -7.02 16.81
CA VAL A 21 -14.17 -7.12 16.15
C VAL A 21 -14.03 -6.05 15.07
N GLY A 22 -15.07 -5.81 14.26
CA GLY A 22 -15.04 -4.84 13.18
C GLY A 22 -14.88 -3.40 13.68
N ARG A 23 -15.50 -3.04 14.81
CA ARG A 23 -15.33 -1.70 15.40
C ARG A 23 -13.92 -1.50 15.94
N GLU A 24 -13.43 -2.43 16.75
CA GLU A 24 -12.07 -2.35 17.31
C GLU A 24 -10.99 -2.45 16.22
N LEU A 25 -11.22 -3.26 15.18
CA LEU A 25 -10.34 -3.34 14.01
C LEU A 25 -10.29 -1.99 13.28
N ALA A 26 -11.43 -1.36 13.04
CA ALA A 26 -11.50 -0.05 12.39
C ALA A 26 -10.77 1.03 13.19
N GLU A 27 -10.93 1.03 14.51
CA GLU A 27 -10.20 1.93 15.42
C GLU A 27 -8.69 1.73 15.31
N ARG A 28 -8.21 0.48 15.34
CA ARG A 28 -6.78 0.16 15.23
C ARG A 28 -6.18 0.44 13.86
N LEU A 29 -6.98 0.37 12.80
CA LEU A 29 -6.57 0.76 11.45
C LEU A 29 -6.78 2.26 11.17
N ASN A 30 -7.35 3.00 12.13
CA ASN A 30 -7.72 4.41 11.99
C ASN A 30 -8.61 4.68 10.76
N VAL A 31 -9.65 3.86 10.59
CA VAL A 31 -10.61 3.96 9.48
C VAL A 31 -12.06 4.00 9.96
N PRO A 32 -13.00 4.51 9.15
CA PRO A 32 -14.42 4.45 9.47
C PRO A 32 -14.95 3.02 9.58
N TYR A 33 -15.86 2.80 10.53
CA TYR A 33 -16.64 1.57 10.69
C TYR A 33 -18.11 1.79 10.31
N ALA A 34 -18.74 0.79 9.70
CA ALA A 34 -20.19 0.70 9.58
C ALA A 34 -20.70 -0.75 9.67
N ASP A 35 -21.92 -0.94 10.16
CA ASP A 35 -22.67 -2.19 9.96
C ASP A 35 -23.82 -2.02 8.95
N GLY A 36 -24.57 -3.10 8.72
CA GLY A 36 -25.70 -3.07 7.80
C GLY A 36 -26.78 -2.03 8.16
N ALA A 37 -27.02 -1.78 9.45
CA ALA A 37 -28.01 -0.79 9.89
C ALA A 37 -27.50 0.64 9.69
N ASP A 38 -26.22 0.89 9.91
CA ASP A 38 -25.58 2.17 9.63
C ASP A 38 -25.61 2.50 8.13
N ILE A 39 -25.25 1.54 7.28
CA ILE A 39 -25.29 1.70 5.82
C ILE A 39 -26.72 1.93 5.33
N ALA A 40 -27.70 1.19 5.87
CA ALA A 40 -29.11 1.39 5.52
C ALA A 40 -29.56 2.82 5.86
N ARG A 41 -29.20 3.32 7.04
CA ARG A 41 -29.52 4.68 7.49
C ARG A 41 -28.88 5.74 6.60
N GLU A 42 -27.60 5.60 6.27
CA GLU A 42 -26.89 6.49 5.33
C GLU A 42 -27.53 6.50 3.93
N ALA A 43 -28.07 5.36 3.49
CA ALA A 43 -28.73 5.22 2.20
C ALA A 43 -30.22 5.66 2.19
N GLY A 44 -30.75 6.13 3.33
CA GLY A 44 -32.17 6.49 3.46
C GLY A 44 -33.12 5.28 3.44
N LEU A 45 -32.61 4.08 3.72
CA LEU A 45 -33.37 2.84 3.79
C LEU A 45 -33.78 2.55 5.25
N SER A 46 -34.87 1.80 5.42
CA SER A 46 -35.30 1.36 6.75
C SER A 46 -34.30 0.33 7.31
N PRO A 47 -33.71 0.55 8.49
CA PRO A 47 -32.85 -0.44 9.15
C PRO A 47 -33.59 -1.72 9.54
N ALA A 48 -34.93 -1.70 9.56
CA ALA A 48 -35.76 -2.85 9.88
C ALA A 48 -35.84 -3.89 8.74
N LEU A 49 -35.32 -3.58 7.54
CA LEU A 49 -35.31 -4.49 6.39
C LEU A 49 -34.28 -5.63 6.51
N GLY A 50 -33.45 -5.64 7.55
CA GLY A 50 -32.37 -6.60 7.73
C GLY A 50 -31.09 -6.12 7.06
N GLU A 51 -30.48 -6.95 6.23
CA GLU A 51 -29.23 -6.62 5.52
C GLU A 51 -29.50 -5.62 4.37
N PRO A 52 -28.73 -4.53 4.26
CA PRO A 52 -28.86 -3.59 3.14
C PRO A 52 -28.51 -4.28 1.81
N PRO A 53 -29.02 -3.75 0.68
CA PRO A 53 -28.68 -4.26 -0.65
C PRO A 53 -27.18 -4.09 -0.95
N ASP A 54 -26.65 -4.94 -1.82
CA ASP A 54 -25.22 -4.94 -2.20
C ASP A 54 -24.79 -3.58 -2.77
N GLU A 55 -25.67 -2.89 -3.49
CA GLU A 55 -25.43 -1.57 -4.07
C GLU A 55 -25.18 -0.50 -2.99
N ALA A 56 -25.88 -0.58 -1.86
CA ALA A 56 -25.68 0.36 -0.75
C ALA A 56 -24.33 0.11 -0.07
N VAL A 57 -23.97 -1.16 0.15
CA VAL A 57 -22.70 -1.57 0.75
C VAL A 57 -21.52 -1.20 -0.15
N THR A 58 -21.58 -1.58 -1.43
CA THR A 58 -20.54 -1.26 -2.42
C THR A 58 -20.43 0.24 -2.64
N GLY A 59 -21.54 0.99 -2.62
CA GLY A 59 -21.54 2.44 -2.65
C GLY A 59 -20.83 3.07 -1.45
N TRP A 60 -21.07 2.55 -0.24
CA TRP A 60 -20.39 3.00 0.98
C TRP A 60 -18.88 2.74 0.92
N LEU A 61 -18.48 1.55 0.47
CA LEU A 61 -17.08 1.14 0.32
C LEU A 61 -16.36 1.98 -0.76
N ARG A 62 -16.97 2.18 -1.93
CA ARG A 62 -16.37 2.97 -3.03
C ARG A 62 -16.12 4.42 -2.65
N ARG A 63 -17.04 5.05 -1.90
CA ARG A 63 -16.83 6.44 -1.39
C ARG A 63 -15.63 6.53 -0.46
N ARG A 64 -15.21 5.41 0.12
CA ARG A 64 -14.09 5.29 1.05
C ARG A 64 -12.91 4.53 0.47
N ALA A 65 -12.88 4.32 -0.85
CA ALA A 65 -11.72 3.78 -1.54
C ALA A 65 -10.44 4.60 -1.24
N ALA A 66 -10.63 5.88 -0.90
CA ALA A 66 -9.62 6.87 -0.52
C ALA A 66 -9.32 6.99 0.99
N SER A 67 -10.05 6.31 1.86
CA SER A 67 -9.88 6.48 3.31
C SER A 67 -9.86 5.15 4.05
N GLY A 68 -10.04 4.04 3.31
CA GLY A 68 -10.41 2.73 3.83
C GLY A 68 -11.70 2.73 4.63
N GLY A 69 -12.05 1.54 5.11
CA GLY A 69 -13.25 1.36 5.91
C GLY A 69 -13.54 -0.10 6.22
N VAL A 70 -14.15 -0.34 7.37
CA VAL A 70 -14.53 -1.68 7.81
C VAL A 70 -16.05 -1.79 7.83
N VAL A 71 -16.57 -2.80 7.14
CA VAL A 71 -18.00 -3.14 7.14
C VAL A 71 -18.21 -4.50 7.78
N SER A 72 -19.10 -4.60 8.76
CA SER A 72 -19.56 -5.90 9.26
C SER A 72 -20.76 -6.41 8.47
N ARG A 73 -20.63 -7.60 7.86
CA ARG A 73 -21.70 -8.22 7.07
C ARG A 73 -21.60 -9.75 7.07
N PRO A 74 -22.69 -10.54 7.06
CA PRO A 74 -22.59 -11.99 7.07
C PRO A 74 -21.74 -12.56 5.92
N ALA A 75 -21.98 -12.11 4.67
CA ALA A 75 -21.24 -12.49 3.46
C ALA A 75 -20.87 -13.98 3.35
N LEU A 76 -21.82 -14.85 3.72
CA LEU A 76 -21.57 -16.26 3.99
C LEU A 76 -21.29 -17.10 2.73
N ARG A 77 -21.83 -16.70 1.58
CA ARG A 77 -21.70 -17.44 0.31
C ARG A 77 -20.65 -16.78 -0.59
N ARG A 78 -19.86 -17.58 -1.28
CA ARG A 78 -18.83 -17.13 -2.23
C ARG A 78 -19.42 -16.22 -3.30
N ARG A 79 -20.58 -16.58 -3.86
CA ARG A 79 -21.26 -15.75 -4.88
C ARG A 79 -21.53 -14.30 -4.42
N ASP A 80 -21.78 -14.09 -3.13
CA ASP A 80 -22.09 -12.78 -2.57
C ASP A 80 -20.77 -12.00 -2.41
N ARG A 81 -19.68 -12.67 -2.04
CA ARG A 81 -18.32 -12.11 -1.97
C ARG A 81 -17.77 -11.76 -3.36
N ASP A 82 -17.96 -12.62 -4.35
CA ASP A 82 -17.58 -12.38 -5.74
C ASP A 82 -18.23 -11.09 -6.29
N ARG A 83 -19.51 -10.85 -5.98
CA ARG A 83 -20.22 -9.62 -6.36
C ARG A 83 -19.62 -8.38 -5.71
N LEU A 84 -19.31 -8.46 -4.41
CA LEU A 84 -18.70 -7.36 -3.66
C LEU A 84 -17.29 -7.05 -4.19
N ALA A 85 -16.47 -8.09 -4.41
CA ALA A 85 -15.11 -7.98 -4.92
C ALA A 85 -15.08 -7.43 -6.36
N ALA A 86 -15.98 -7.89 -7.23
CA ALA A 86 -16.12 -7.35 -8.59
C ALA A 86 -16.54 -5.87 -8.59
N ALA A 87 -17.33 -5.46 -7.60
CA ALA A 87 -17.77 -4.07 -7.46
C ALA A 87 -16.71 -3.17 -6.81
N VAL A 88 -15.87 -3.71 -5.93
CA VAL A 88 -14.91 -2.97 -5.12
C VAL A 88 -13.54 -3.65 -5.25
N PRO A 89 -12.71 -3.22 -6.21
CA PRO A 89 -11.36 -3.76 -6.38
C PRO A 89 -10.54 -3.64 -5.09
N GLY A 90 -9.80 -4.69 -4.74
CA GLY A 90 -8.97 -4.72 -3.53
C GLY A 90 -9.72 -4.95 -2.22
N LEU A 91 -11.03 -5.24 -2.24
CA LEU A 91 -11.79 -5.58 -1.04
C LEU A 91 -11.22 -6.81 -0.34
N TYR A 92 -11.00 -6.72 0.97
CA TYR A 92 -10.47 -7.80 1.80
C TYR A 92 -11.58 -8.42 2.65
N PHE A 93 -11.67 -9.75 2.66
CA PHE A 93 -12.64 -10.48 3.49
C PHE A 93 -11.97 -11.04 4.74
N LEU A 94 -12.38 -10.53 5.92
CA LEU A 94 -11.95 -11.08 7.20
C LEU A 94 -13.03 -12.03 7.72
N HIS A 95 -12.82 -13.34 7.57
CA HIS A 95 -13.75 -14.34 8.06
C HIS A 95 -13.50 -14.69 9.52
N LEU A 96 -14.44 -14.34 10.40
CA LEU A 96 -14.44 -14.77 11.79
C LEU A 96 -14.91 -16.23 11.89
N ASP A 97 -13.94 -17.14 11.85
CA ASP A 97 -14.16 -18.58 11.82
C ASP A 97 -14.31 -19.15 13.22
N GLY A 98 -15.36 -19.92 13.44
CA GLY A 98 -15.67 -20.47 14.74
C GLY A 98 -16.69 -21.58 14.68
N SER A 99 -16.46 -22.63 15.47
CA SER A 99 -17.38 -23.76 15.53
C SER A 99 -18.78 -23.34 15.99
N ARG A 100 -19.81 -24.01 15.44
CA ARG A 100 -21.20 -23.88 15.89
C ARG A 100 -21.31 -23.95 17.41
N ARG A 101 -20.61 -24.92 18.02
CA ARG A 101 -20.62 -25.13 19.47
C ARG A 101 -20.16 -23.88 20.22
N LEU A 102 -19.06 -23.25 19.80
CA LEU A 102 -18.52 -22.05 20.43
C LEU A 102 -19.46 -20.85 20.26
N VAL A 103 -19.96 -20.62 19.05
CA VAL A 103 -20.88 -19.51 18.76
C VAL A 103 -22.19 -19.67 19.54
N GLY A 104 -22.74 -20.88 19.58
CA GLY A 104 -23.95 -21.19 20.34
C GLY A 104 -23.78 -20.96 21.84
N ALA A 105 -22.63 -21.33 22.41
CA ALA A 105 -22.32 -21.06 23.81
C ALA A 105 -22.27 -19.54 24.11
N ARG A 106 -21.60 -18.76 23.26
CA ARG A 106 -21.54 -17.29 23.39
C ARG A 106 -22.91 -16.62 23.29
N LEU A 107 -23.77 -17.09 22.39
CA LEU A 107 -25.12 -16.56 22.23
C LEU A 107 -26.00 -16.87 23.45
N ALA A 108 -25.87 -18.06 24.04
CA ALA A 108 -26.61 -18.44 25.24
C ALA A 108 -26.26 -17.57 26.47
N GLU A 109 -25.03 -17.06 26.54
CA GLU A 109 -24.58 -16.17 27.61
C GLU A 109 -25.03 -14.71 27.44
N ARG A 110 -25.40 -14.29 26.21
CA ARG A 110 -25.87 -12.93 25.94
C ARG A 110 -27.33 -12.76 26.35
N LYS A 111 -27.55 -12.02 27.44
CA LYS A 111 -28.90 -11.71 27.95
C LYS A 111 -29.74 -10.79 27.04
N GLU A 112 -29.10 -10.06 26.13
CA GLU A 112 -29.71 -8.95 25.37
C GLU A 112 -30.02 -9.29 23.90
N LEU A 113 -29.52 -10.42 23.37
CA LEU A 113 -29.71 -10.79 21.96
C LEU A 113 -30.09 -12.26 21.82
N PHE A 114 -31.39 -12.54 21.63
CA PHE A 114 -31.87 -13.88 21.33
C PHE A 114 -31.77 -14.16 19.83
N VAL A 115 -30.86 -15.07 19.44
CA VAL A 115 -30.79 -15.61 18.08
C VAL A 115 -31.35 -17.03 18.13
N PRO A 116 -32.48 -17.32 17.48
CA PRO A 116 -33.04 -18.67 17.56
C PRO A 116 -32.13 -19.69 16.84
N HIS A 117 -32.11 -20.92 17.37
CA HIS A 117 -31.15 -21.95 16.95
C HIS A 117 -31.24 -22.32 15.47
N ASP A 118 -32.46 -22.29 14.91
CA ASP A 118 -32.74 -22.53 13.49
C ASP A 118 -32.07 -21.50 12.56
N VAL A 119 -32.03 -20.24 12.96
CA VAL A 119 -31.32 -19.17 12.23
C VAL A 119 -29.82 -19.41 12.23
N LEU A 120 -29.26 -19.80 13.39
CA LEU A 120 -27.84 -20.11 13.51
C LEU A 120 -27.46 -21.32 12.64
N ASP A 121 -28.26 -22.38 12.70
CA ASP A 121 -28.01 -23.61 11.94
C ASP A 121 -28.14 -23.35 10.42
N ALA A 122 -29.10 -22.52 9.99
CA ALA A 122 -29.23 -22.09 8.60
C ALA A 122 -28.03 -21.27 8.12
N GLN A 123 -27.45 -20.42 8.98
CA GLN A 123 -26.24 -19.66 8.63
C GLN A 123 -25.02 -20.55 8.48
N PHE A 124 -24.81 -21.53 9.36
CA PHE A 124 -23.74 -22.51 9.19
C PHE A 124 -23.93 -23.38 7.95
N ALA A 125 -25.17 -23.74 7.61
CA ALA A 125 -25.46 -24.46 6.37
C ALA A 125 -25.20 -23.62 5.11
N ALA A 126 -25.31 -22.29 5.21
CA ALA A 126 -25.05 -21.36 4.12
C ALA A 126 -23.59 -20.88 4.03
N LEU A 127 -22.77 -21.15 5.05
CA LEU A 127 -21.38 -20.69 5.12
C LEU A 127 -20.50 -21.51 4.20
N GLU A 128 -19.96 -20.84 3.19
CA GLU A 128 -18.90 -21.35 2.32
C GLU A 128 -17.58 -20.71 2.80
N PRO A 129 -16.62 -21.49 3.34
CA PRO A 129 -15.32 -20.98 3.78
C PRO A 129 -14.60 -20.19 2.67
N LEU A 130 -13.73 -19.26 3.06
CA LEU A 130 -12.88 -18.55 2.11
C LEU A 130 -11.99 -19.54 1.36
N ALA A 131 -12.03 -19.50 0.03
CA ALA A 131 -11.13 -20.27 -0.81
C ALA A 131 -9.76 -19.55 -0.97
N PRO A 132 -8.68 -20.28 -1.32
CA PRO A 132 -7.34 -19.68 -1.44
C PRO A 132 -7.20 -18.59 -2.51
N ASP A 133 -8.13 -18.53 -3.48
CA ASP A 133 -8.19 -17.53 -4.54
C ASP A 133 -8.97 -16.26 -4.14
N GLU A 134 -9.59 -16.25 -2.95
CA GLU A 134 -10.31 -15.09 -2.43
C GLU A 134 -9.38 -14.19 -1.62
N HIS A 135 -9.44 -12.88 -1.86
CA HIS A 135 -8.64 -11.89 -1.14
C HIS A 135 -9.17 -11.71 0.30
N GLY A 136 -8.59 -12.45 1.25
CA GLY A 136 -9.04 -12.46 2.63
C GLY A 136 -8.33 -13.49 3.49
N ALA A 137 -8.69 -13.53 4.78
CA ALA A 137 -8.22 -14.56 5.70
C ALA A 137 -9.29 -14.97 6.70
N ALA A 138 -9.22 -16.23 7.12
CA ALA A 138 -9.98 -16.74 8.25
C ALA A 138 -9.22 -16.52 9.56
N VAL A 139 -9.88 -15.90 10.54
CA VAL A 139 -9.37 -15.69 11.90
C VAL A 139 -10.23 -16.45 12.88
N GLY A 140 -9.60 -17.36 13.62
CA GLY A 140 -10.25 -18.12 14.68
C GLY A 140 -10.80 -17.20 15.77
N ILE A 141 -12.04 -17.47 16.22
CA ILE A 141 -12.72 -16.65 17.22
C ILE A 141 -12.48 -17.13 18.66
N GLU A 142 -11.55 -18.05 18.92
CA GLU A 142 -11.20 -18.53 20.26
C GLU A 142 -10.54 -17.43 21.12
N GLY A 143 -10.71 -17.49 22.44
CA GLY A 143 -10.11 -16.51 23.36
C GLY A 143 -10.94 -15.23 23.53
N THR A 144 -10.27 -14.16 23.97
CA THR A 144 -10.90 -12.86 24.27
C THR A 144 -11.13 -12.02 23.00
N PRO A 145 -12.06 -11.05 23.01
CA PRO A 145 -12.25 -10.13 21.88
C PRO A 145 -10.95 -9.43 21.45
N ALA A 146 -10.15 -8.95 22.41
CA ALA A 146 -8.86 -8.31 22.12
C ALA A 146 -7.92 -9.23 21.33
N GLN A 147 -7.81 -10.51 21.72
CA GLN A 147 -6.98 -11.49 20.99
C GLN A 147 -7.50 -11.77 19.57
N ILE A 148 -8.81 -11.76 19.37
CA ILE A 148 -9.41 -11.92 18.04
C ILE A 148 -9.11 -10.69 17.18
N VAL A 149 -9.16 -9.49 17.77
CA VAL A 149 -8.82 -8.23 17.10
C VAL A 149 -7.33 -8.16 16.77
N ASP A 150 -6.44 -8.61 17.65
CA ASP A 150 -5.00 -8.71 17.37
C ASP A 150 -4.78 -9.55 16.10
N ARG A 151 -5.35 -10.78 16.06
CA ARG A 151 -5.28 -11.64 14.88
C ARG A 151 -5.93 -11.03 13.63
N ALA A 152 -7.01 -10.28 13.79
CA ALA A 152 -7.69 -9.59 12.70
C ALA A 152 -6.82 -8.48 12.09
N VAL A 153 -6.12 -7.71 12.93
CA VAL A 153 -5.17 -6.68 12.50
C VAL A 153 -4.00 -7.32 11.77
N ASP A 154 -3.43 -8.39 12.34
CA ASP A 154 -2.31 -9.12 11.72
C ASP A 154 -2.70 -9.66 10.34
N ALA A 155 -3.89 -10.26 10.24
CA ALA A 155 -4.43 -10.76 8.97
C ALA A 155 -4.60 -9.63 7.94
N ALA A 156 -5.18 -8.49 8.35
CA ALA A 156 -5.41 -7.35 7.47
C ALA A 156 -4.10 -6.64 7.01
N ARG A 157 -3.00 -6.81 7.76
CA ARG A 157 -1.67 -6.28 7.44
C ARG A 157 -0.76 -7.27 6.73
N THR A 158 -1.22 -8.51 6.56
CA THR A 158 -0.43 -9.55 5.91
C THR A 158 -0.23 -9.20 4.43
N PRO A 159 1.01 -9.23 3.92
CA PRO A 159 1.25 -9.00 2.51
C PRO A 159 0.56 -10.03 1.60
N TYR A 160 0.20 -9.63 0.39
CA TYR A 160 -0.50 -10.50 -0.55
C TYR A 160 -0.06 -10.27 -1.99
N CYS A 161 -0.24 -11.29 -2.84
CA CYS A 161 -0.01 -11.20 -4.27
C CYS A 161 -1.31 -10.91 -5.03
N VAL A 162 -1.23 -10.04 -6.04
CA VAL A 162 -2.29 -9.82 -7.02
C VAL A 162 -1.76 -10.21 -8.38
N GLN A 163 -2.44 -11.12 -9.07
CA GLN A 163 -2.15 -11.41 -10.46
C GLN A 163 -2.76 -10.32 -11.35
N LEU A 164 -1.92 -9.54 -12.02
CA LEU A 164 -2.33 -8.41 -12.85
C LEU A 164 -2.60 -8.84 -14.30
N ALA A 165 -1.80 -9.78 -14.79
CA ALA A 165 -1.92 -10.42 -16.08
C ALA A 165 -1.32 -11.82 -16.02
N THR A 166 -1.43 -12.59 -17.10
CA THR A 166 -0.71 -13.87 -17.20
C THR A 166 0.80 -13.64 -16.99
N GLY A 167 1.35 -14.27 -15.96
CA GLY A 167 2.77 -14.16 -15.62
C GLY A 167 3.18 -12.86 -14.89
N VAL A 168 2.29 -11.90 -14.66
CA VAL A 168 2.63 -10.60 -14.03
C VAL A 168 1.89 -10.45 -12.71
N HIS A 169 2.63 -10.22 -11.64
CA HIS A 169 2.10 -10.13 -10.29
C HIS A 169 2.63 -8.89 -9.57
N ALA A 170 1.79 -8.29 -8.74
CA ALA A 170 2.20 -7.34 -7.71
C ALA A 170 2.18 -8.01 -6.34
N TYR A 171 3.14 -7.65 -5.49
CA TYR A 171 3.18 -8.01 -4.08
C TYR A 171 2.95 -6.75 -3.26
N ILE A 172 1.81 -6.72 -2.56
CA ILE A 172 1.33 -5.55 -1.84
C ILE A 172 1.59 -5.76 -0.35
N GLN A 173 2.13 -4.73 0.31
CA GLN A 173 2.44 -4.74 1.73
C GLN A 173 1.56 -3.72 2.48
N PRO A 174 0.39 -4.12 3.01
CA PRO A 174 -0.47 -3.20 3.74
C PRO A 174 0.17 -2.74 5.06
N ASP A 175 -0.06 -1.50 5.48
CA ASP A 175 -0.90 -0.50 4.83
C ASP A 175 -0.17 0.28 3.71
N GLY A 176 1.11 0.04 3.48
CA GLY A 176 1.92 0.79 2.52
C GLY A 176 2.46 2.11 3.07
N GLY A 177 2.52 2.28 4.40
CA GLY A 177 3.23 3.40 5.01
C GLY A 177 4.75 3.24 4.95
N TRP A 178 5.47 4.05 5.72
CA TRP A 178 6.93 4.01 5.83
C TRP A 178 7.50 2.59 5.91
N CYS A 179 8.43 2.30 4.99
CA CYS A 179 9.13 1.03 4.85
C CYS A 179 8.28 -0.17 4.36
N LEU A 180 7.02 0.04 3.99
CA LEU A 180 6.15 -0.98 3.39
C LEU A 180 5.97 -0.73 1.89
N SER A 181 7.05 -0.87 1.13
CA SER A 181 7.04 -0.75 -0.33
C SER A 181 6.23 -1.87 -0.98
N ASN A 182 5.75 -1.64 -2.19
CA ASN A 182 5.30 -2.72 -3.05
C ASN A 182 6.48 -3.33 -3.79
N ALA A 183 6.31 -4.59 -4.15
CA ALA A 183 7.18 -5.30 -5.07
C ALA A 183 6.34 -5.92 -6.19
N GLY A 184 6.99 -6.60 -7.13
CA GLY A 184 6.27 -7.36 -8.16
C GLY A 184 7.18 -8.36 -8.85
N PHE A 185 6.59 -9.28 -9.61
CA PHE A 185 7.38 -10.22 -10.38
C PHE A 185 6.72 -10.61 -11.70
N VAL A 186 7.57 -10.93 -12.66
CA VAL A 186 7.22 -11.36 -14.02
C VAL A 186 7.82 -12.74 -14.25
N SER A 187 7.01 -13.74 -14.63
CA SER A 187 7.47 -15.11 -14.83
C SER A 187 6.64 -15.88 -15.85
N ASP A 188 7.29 -16.75 -16.63
CA ASP A 188 6.67 -17.78 -17.50
C ASP A 188 6.78 -19.19 -16.89
N GLY A 189 7.18 -19.29 -15.62
CA GLY A 189 7.47 -20.58 -14.98
C GLY A 189 8.87 -21.13 -15.30
N THR A 190 9.67 -20.46 -16.13
CA THR A 190 11.08 -20.82 -16.40
C THR A 190 12.07 -19.79 -15.86
N THR A 191 11.77 -18.50 -16.05
CA THR A 191 12.61 -17.40 -15.58
C THR A 191 11.76 -16.36 -14.88
N THR A 192 12.22 -15.90 -13.71
CA THR A 192 11.52 -14.87 -12.92
C THR A 192 12.37 -13.61 -12.82
N LEU A 193 11.74 -12.47 -13.14
CA LEU A 193 12.26 -11.12 -12.84
C LEU A 193 11.46 -10.57 -11.66
N LEU A 194 12.15 -10.09 -10.64
CA LEU A 194 11.57 -9.41 -9.48
C LEU A 194 11.77 -7.89 -9.60
N VAL A 195 10.82 -7.10 -9.14
CA VAL A 195 10.88 -5.65 -9.00
C VAL A 195 10.82 -5.34 -7.51
N ASP A 196 11.89 -4.72 -6.99
CA ASP A 196 12.11 -4.38 -5.56
C ASP A 196 12.03 -5.55 -4.58
N THR A 197 12.46 -5.33 -3.32
CA THR A 197 12.81 -6.44 -2.40
C THR A 197 12.40 -6.27 -0.93
N ALA A 198 11.62 -5.24 -0.59
CA ALA A 198 11.21 -4.92 0.79
C ALA A 198 12.36 -4.46 1.72
N ALA A 199 11.97 -3.90 2.88
CA ALA A 199 12.85 -3.22 3.83
C ALA A 199 13.62 -4.12 4.80
N THR A 200 13.12 -5.32 5.08
CA THR A 200 13.67 -6.20 6.11
C THR A 200 13.86 -7.61 5.55
N GLU A 201 14.83 -8.36 6.09
CA GLU A 201 15.06 -9.75 5.72
C GLU A 201 13.80 -10.62 5.92
N PRO A 202 13.04 -10.53 7.04
CA PRO A 202 11.80 -11.28 7.19
C PRO A 202 10.77 -10.98 6.09
N ARG A 203 10.60 -9.71 5.70
CA ARG A 203 9.67 -9.32 4.63
C ARG A 203 10.14 -9.77 3.25
N ALA A 204 11.43 -9.66 2.97
CA ALA A 204 12.02 -10.16 1.74
C ALA A 204 11.86 -11.68 1.62
N LYS A 205 11.93 -12.43 2.73
CA LYS A 205 11.63 -13.88 2.76
C LYS A 205 10.16 -14.17 2.46
N LEU A 206 9.22 -13.41 3.05
CA LEU A 206 7.79 -13.53 2.72
C LEU A 206 7.52 -13.24 1.23
N LEU A 207 8.18 -12.24 0.65
CA LEU A 207 8.12 -11.96 -0.78
C LEU A 207 8.62 -13.15 -1.60
N ARG A 208 9.78 -13.73 -1.24
CA ARG A 208 10.33 -14.92 -1.91
C ARG A 208 9.39 -16.12 -1.80
N GLU A 209 8.80 -16.35 -0.63
CA GLU A 209 7.80 -17.40 -0.43
C GLU A 209 6.57 -17.19 -1.33
N ALA A 210 6.10 -15.95 -1.46
CA ALA A 210 4.96 -15.62 -2.31
C ALA A 210 5.26 -15.82 -3.81
N VAL A 211 6.49 -15.50 -4.24
CA VAL A 211 6.97 -15.82 -5.60
C VAL A 211 6.91 -17.34 -5.83
N LEU A 212 7.48 -18.14 -4.94
CA LEU A 212 7.53 -19.60 -5.09
C LEU A 212 6.13 -20.24 -5.00
N ALA A 213 5.24 -19.71 -4.16
CA ALA A 213 3.86 -20.17 -4.03
C ALA A 213 3.04 -19.96 -5.31
N SER A 214 3.41 -19.00 -6.16
CA SER A 214 2.80 -18.81 -7.49
C SER A 214 3.19 -19.88 -8.52
N GLY A 215 4.15 -20.75 -8.19
CA GLY A 215 4.74 -21.73 -9.10
C GLY A 215 5.89 -21.17 -9.96
N ALA A 216 6.22 -19.88 -9.80
CA ALA A 216 7.39 -19.28 -10.41
C ALA A 216 8.70 -19.82 -9.77
N PRO A 217 9.78 -20.00 -10.55
CA PRO A 217 11.09 -20.28 -9.99
C PRO A 217 11.63 -19.06 -9.24
N ASP A 218 12.68 -19.29 -8.45
CA ASP A 218 13.42 -18.23 -7.76
C ASP A 218 13.91 -17.15 -8.76
N PRO A 219 13.89 -15.85 -8.41
CA PRO A 219 14.30 -14.79 -9.31
C PRO A 219 15.73 -14.96 -9.85
N ALA A 220 15.89 -14.81 -11.16
CA ALA A 220 17.20 -14.71 -11.80
C ALA A 220 17.68 -13.25 -11.90
N LEU A 221 16.72 -12.31 -11.94
CA LEU A 221 16.94 -10.88 -12.01
C LEU A 221 16.13 -10.17 -10.92
N VAL A 222 16.73 -9.15 -10.31
CA VAL A 222 16.06 -8.18 -9.44
C VAL A 222 16.24 -6.80 -10.05
N VAL A 223 15.17 -6.06 -10.27
CA VAL A 223 15.20 -4.67 -10.74
C VAL A 223 14.90 -3.77 -9.55
N ASN A 224 15.82 -2.86 -9.21
CA ASN A 224 15.52 -1.82 -8.24
C ASN A 224 14.94 -0.60 -8.93
N THR A 225 13.76 -0.16 -8.48
CA THR A 225 13.12 1.06 -8.98
C THR A 225 13.93 2.28 -8.58
N HIS A 226 14.43 2.34 -7.35
CA HIS A 226 15.27 3.41 -6.84
C HIS A 226 16.05 2.95 -5.60
N HIS A 227 16.79 3.86 -4.95
CA HIS A 227 17.81 3.50 -3.97
C HIS A 227 17.33 3.34 -2.52
N HIS A 228 16.06 3.64 -2.21
CA HIS A 228 15.59 3.61 -0.83
C HIS A 228 15.67 2.20 -0.24
N GLY A 229 15.91 2.14 1.07
CA GLY A 229 16.20 0.88 1.75
C GLY A 229 15.03 -0.10 1.72
N ASP A 230 13.81 0.42 1.72
CA ASP A 230 12.58 -0.36 1.63
C ASP A 230 12.34 -0.97 0.26
N HIS A 231 13.09 -0.56 -0.76
CA HIS A 231 13.08 -1.19 -2.08
C HIS A 231 14.28 -2.13 -2.29
N THR A 232 15.37 -1.94 -1.53
CA THR A 232 16.69 -2.52 -1.85
C THR A 232 17.32 -3.39 -0.76
N TYR A 233 16.88 -3.32 0.49
CA TYR A 233 17.52 -4.04 1.60
C TYR A 233 17.36 -5.56 1.49
N GLY A 234 16.24 -6.02 0.91
CA GLY A 234 16.02 -7.43 0.67
C GLY A 234 16.82 -8.03 -0.50
N ASN A 235 17.56 -7.22 -1.28
CA ASN A 235 18.30 -7.69 -2.47
C ASN A 235 19.15 -8.94 -2.19
N SER A 236 19.79 -9.04 -1.02
CA SER A 236 20.63 -10.18 -0.65
C SER A 236 19.87 -11.49 -0.43
N VAL A 237 18.57 -11.44 -0.13
CA VAL A 237 17.72 -12.64 0.06
C VAL A 237 17.50 -13.40 -1.24
N PHE A 238 17.65 -12.71 -2.37
CA PHE A 238 17.45 -13.25 -3.72
C PHE A 238 18.76 -13.65 -4.40
N ALA A 239 19.89 -13.70 -3.69
CA ALA A 239 21.11 -14.26 -4.27
C ALA A 239 20.88 -15.70 -4.76
N PRO A 240 21.39 -16.10 -5.95
CA PRO A 240 22.40 -15.40 -6.75
C PRO A 240 21.85 -14.48 -7.87
N ALA A 241 20.62 -13.99 -7.77
CA ALA A 241 20.03 -13.11 -8.79
C ALA A 241 20.93 -11.91 -9.13
N THR A 242 20.93 -11.51 -10.40
CA THR A 242 21.60 -10.28 -10.81
C THR A 242 20.71 -9.09 -10.51
N VAL A 243 21.22 -8.16 -9.70
CA VAL A 243 20.52 -6.90 -9.42
C VAL A 243 20.80 -5.88 -10.54
N VAL A 244 19.74 -5.35 -11.12
CA VAL A 244 19.72 -4.39 -12.24
C VAL A 244 19.10 -3.08 -11.75
N GLY A 245 19.63 -1.94 -12.19
CA GLY A 245 19.06 -0.64 -11.85
C GLY A 245 19.78 0.51 -12.54
N HIS A 246 19.24 1.72 -12.42
CA HIS A 246 19.89 2.91 -12.98
C HIS A 246 21.28 3.14 -12.36
N ALA A 247 22.21 3.70 -13.13
CA ALA A 247 23.57 3.97 -12.66
C ALA A 247 23.61 4.88 -11.43
N ALA A 248 22.72 5.88 -11.35
CA ALA A 248 22.61 6.73 -10.17
C ALA A 248 21.99 5.99 -8.97
N CYS A 249 21.03 5.08 -9.19
CA CYS A 249 20.49 4.22 -8.13
C CYS A 249 21.61 3.40 -7.47
N ARG A 250 22.51 2.80 -8.26
CA ARG A 250 23.68 2.09 -7.73
C ARG A 250 24.53 2.99 -6.82
N GLN A 251 24.87 4.18 -7.29
CA GLN A 251 25.68 5.13 -6.52
C GLN A 251 25.00 5.52 -5.21
N GLN A 252 23.69 5.78 -5.26
CA GLN A 252 22.92 6.18 -4.09
C GLN A 252 22.70 5.05 -3.08
N VAL A 253 22.51 3.79 -3.51
CA VAL A 253 22.45 2.64 -2.58
C VAL A 253 23.76 2.54 -1.79
N LEU A 254 24.91 2.67 -2.47
CA LEU A 254 26.22 2.63 -1.83
C LEU A 254 26.45 3.82 -0.88
N ALA A 255 25.99 5.01 -1.27
CA ALA A 255 26.15 6.23 -0.47
C ALA A 255 25.22 6.26 0.76
N ALA A 256 23.96 5.86 0.59
CA ALA A 256 22.97 5.83 1.66
C ALA A 256 23.27 4.72 2.69
N GLY A 257 23.82 3.60 2.24
CA GLY A 257 24.11 2.46 3.10
C GLY A 257 22.88 1.98 3.86
N ARG A 258 23.05 1.61 5.13
CA ARG A 258 21.98 1.13 6.02
C ARG A 258 21.23 2.27 6.74
N HIS A 259 20.94 3.38 6.04
CA HIS A 259 20.31 4.58 6.62
C HIS A 259 18.98 4.35 7.37
N LEU A 260 18.11 3.44 6.93
CA LEU A 260 16.85 3.15 7.65
C LEU A 260 17.09 2.70 9.11
N GLU A 261 18.18 1.98 9.40
CA GLU A 261 18.52 1.57 10.77
C GLU A 261 18.95 2.73 11.66
N LEU A 262 19.42 3.83 11.07
CA LEU A 262 19.72 5.05 11.80
C LEU A 262 18.43 5.80 12.14
N LEU A 263 17.44 5.78 11.23
CA LEU A 263 16.15 6.43 11.42
C LEU A 263 15.23 5.64 12.37
N TRP A 264 15.28 4.31 12.28
CA TRP A 264 14.41 3.39 13.03
C TRP A 264 15.20 2.22 13.63
N PRO A 265 16.02 2.46 14.66
CA PRO A 265 16.91 1.44 15.23
C PRO A 265 16.18 0.28 15.93
N GLU A 266 14.91 0.48 16.30
CA GLU A 266 14.10 -0.51 17.01
C GLU A 266 13.46 -1.56 16.07
N VAL A 267 13.57 -1.37 14.75
CA VAL A 267 13.01 -2.30 13.76
C VAL A 267 13.91 -3.53 13.62
N GLU A 268 13.30 -4.72 13.56
CA GLU A 268 14.02 -5.97 13.32
C GLU A 268 14.33 -6.15 11.83
N TYR A 269 15.43 -5.56 11.35
CA TYR A 269 15.81 -5.65 9.94
C TYR A 269 16.32 -7.02 9.50
N GLY A 270 16.85 -7.82 10.42
CA GLY A 270 17.55 -9.09 10.11
C GLY A 270 18.94 -8.89 9.46
N ASP A 271 19.43 -9.92 8.75
CA ASP A 271 20.73 -9.92 8.05
C ASP A 271 20.67 -9.15 6.71
N VAL A 272 20.49 -7.83 6.80
CA VAL A 272 20.55 -6.94 5.64
C VAL A 272 22.00 -6.80 5.15
N ARG A 273 22.27 -7.34 3.96
CA ARG A 273 23.56 -7.16 3.27
C ARG A 273 23.38 -6.25 2.06
N LEU A 274 24.00 -5.07 2.13
CA LEU A 274 23.93 -4.07 1.07
C LEU A 274 24.39 -4.65 -0.27
N THR A 275 23.43 -4.81 -1.19
CA THR A 275 23.64 -5.40 -2.51
C THR A 275 23.13 -4.40 -3.55
N ALA A 276 24.02 -3.50 -3.98
CA ALA A 276 23.68 -2.50 -4.99
C ALA A 276 23.61 -3.13 -6.40
N PRO A 277 22.83 -2.54 -7.35
CA PRO A 277 22.75 -2.99 -8.73
C PRO A 277 24.12 -3.31 -9.35
N GLY A 278 24.35 -4.57 -9.72
CA GLY A 278 25.58 -5.04 -10.34
C GLY A 278 25.61 -4.85 -11.86
N MET A 279 24.43 -4.74 -12.46
CA MET A 279 24.23 -4.37 -13.86
C MET A 279 23.48 -3.04 -13.92
N THR A 280 23.99 -2.08 -14.69
CA THR A 280 23.43 -0.73 -14.72
C THR A 280 23.19 -0.21 -16.12
N TYR A 281 22.24 0.71 -16.24
CA TYR A 281 21.93 1.48 -17.45
C TYR A 281 21.73 2.97 -17.12
N THR A 282 21.65 3.84 -18.13
CA THR A 282 21.54 5.31 -17.95
C THR A 282 20.30 5.94 -18.54
N GLU A 283 19.75 5.40 -19.63
CA GLU A 283 18.55 5.95 -20.28
C GLU A 283 17.42 4.94 -20.26
N SER A 284 17.63 3.79 -20.90
CA SER A 284 16.69 2.67 -20.87
C SER A 284 17.42 1.34 -21.01
N MET A 285 16.72 0.27 -20.67
CA MET A 285 17.14 -1.11 -20.90
C MET A 285 15.90 -1.96 -21.18
N THR A 286 16.00 -2.89 -22.12
CA THR A 286 14.93 -3.86 -22.37
C THR A 286 15.41 -5.24 -21.93
N LEU A 287 14.58 -5.90 -21.12
CA LEU A 287 14.78 -7.25 -20.65
C LEU A 287 13.67 -8.14 -21.21
N THR A 288 13.95 -9.43 -21.32
CA THR A 288 12.93 -10.44 -21.59
C THR A 288 12.79 -11.30 -20.35
N ALA A 289 11.60 -11.33 -19.76
CA ALA A 289 11.29 -12.14 -18.60
C ALA A 289 9.90 -12.73 -18.78
N GLY A 290 9.78 -14.04 -18.61
CA GLY A 290 8.48 -14.68 -18.77
C GLY A 290 7.94 -14.67 -20.21
N GLY A 291 8.80 -14.60 -21.22
CA GLY A 291 8.41 -14.34 -22.61
C GLY A 291 7.86 -12.93 -22.87
N ALA A 292 7.68 -12.10 -21.84
CA ALA A 292 7.23 -10.72 -21.93
C ALA A 292 8.41 -9.76 -22.09
N GLU A 293 8.18 -8.70 -22.86
CA GLU A 293 9.08 -7.55 -22.94
C GLU A 293 8.93 -6.67 -21.69
N VAL A 294 10.03 -6.44 -20.97
CA VAL A 294 10.09 -5.58 -19.79
C VAL A 294 11.02 -4.40 -20.09
N ARG A 295 10.48 -3.18 -20.15
CA ARG A 295 11.26 -1.96 -20.41
C ARG A 295 11.55 -1.25 -19.10
N LEU A 296 12.83 -1.03 -18.83
CA LEU A 296 13.32 -0.18 -17.76
C LEU A 296 13.57 1.21 -18.34
N LEU A 297 12.85 2.22 -17.84
CA LEU A 297 12.88 3.59 -18.35
C LEU A 297 13.33 4.53 -17.24
N HIS A 298 14.36 5.33 -17.48
CA HIS A 298 14.73 6.41 -16.57
C HIS A 298 14.02 7.71 -17.01
N PRO A 299 13.09 8.27 -16.20
CA PRO A 299 12.32 9.46 -16.58
C PRO A 299 13.06 10.79 -16.29
N GLY A 300 14.34 10.72 -15.94
CA GLY A 300 15.08 11.82 -15.32
C GLY A 300 14.86 11.91 -13.81
N PRO A 301 15.41 12.93 -13.13
CA PRO A 301 15.20 13.13 -11.70
C PRO A 301 13.72 13.34 -11.36
N ALA A 302 13.12 12.47 -10.55
CA ALA A 302 11.73 12.57 -10.15
C ALA A 302 11.59 12.36 -8.63
N HIS A 303 11.28 11.15 -8.18
CA HIS A 303 11.28 10.80 -6.78
C HIS A 303 12.72 10.80 -6.20
N THR A 304 13.66 10.25 -6.97
CA THR A 304 15.10 10.31 -6.77
C THR A 304 15.80 10.68 -8.08
N VAL A 305 17.14 10.81 -8.07
CA VAL A 305 17.92 10.92 -9.32
C VAL A 305 18.16 9.56 -10.01
N GLY A 306 17.78 8.46 -9.34
CA GLY A 306 18.04 7.09 -9.76
C GLY A 306 16.82 6.31 -10.22
N ASP A 307 15.68 6.97 -10.45
CA ASP A 307 14.42 6.27 -10.65
C ASP A 307 14.39 5.43 -11.93
N THR A 308 13.73 4.27 -11.83
CA THR A 308 13.45 3.32 -12.89
C THR A 308 11.96 3.05 -12.90
N VAL A 309 11.30 3.35 -14.01
CA VAL A 309 9.95 2.89 -14.33
C VAL A 309 10.07 1.53 -15.02
N VAL A 310 9.34 0.53 -14.53
CA VAL A 310 9.28 -0.80 -15.17
C VAL A 310 7.98 -0.91 -15.95
N TRP A 311 8.07 -0.92 -17.28
CA TRP A 311 6.93 -0.90 -18.19
C TRP A 311 6.79 -2.22 -18.96
N LEU A 312 5.59 -2.79 -18.92
CA LEU A 312 5.20 -3.99 -19.66
C LEU A 312 4.16 -3.62 -20.73
N PRO A 313 4.59 -3.33 -21.98
CA PRO A 313 3.73 -2.76 -23.00
C PRO A 313 2.57 -3.67 -23.43
N GLU A 314 2.81 -4.98 -23.52
CA GLU A 314 1.79 -5.95 -23.94
C GLU A 314 0.67 -6.09 -22.89
N GLN A 315 1.05 -6.11 -21.62
CA GLN A 315 0.12 -6.25 -20.49
C GLN A 315 -0.48 -4.90 -20.06
N ARG A 316 0.07 -3.79 -20.56
CA ARG A 316 -0.32 -2.41 -20.19
C ARG A 316 -0.19 -2.17 -18.68
N VAL A 317 0.85 -2.75 -18.06
CA VAL A 317 1.16 -2.66 -16.63
C VAL A 317 2.44 -1.85 -16.42
N VAL A 318 2.41 -0.90 -15.49
CA VAL A 318 3.60 -0.15 -15.07
C VAL A 318 3.86 -0.30 -13.57
N PHE A 319 5.10 -0.61 -13.20
CA PHE A 319 5.59 -0.40 -11.83
C PHE A 319 6.28 0.96 -11.79
N ALA A 320 5.69 1.90 -11.06
CA ALA A 320 6.11 3.31 -11.08
C ALA A 320 7.19 3.64 -10.04
N GLY A 321 7.51 2.69 -9.14
CA GLY A 321 8.23 3.01 -7.92
C GLY A 321 7.56 4.17 -7.17
N ASP A 322 8.35 4.93 -6.43
CA ASP A 322 7.83 6.04 -5.62
C ASP A 322 7.61 7.35 -6.40
N ILE A 323 7.67 7.30 -7.74
CA ILE A 323 7.15 8.40 -8.58
C ILE A 323 5.63 8.51 -8.41
N ALA A 324 4.95 7.38 -8.17
CA ALA A 324 3.53 7.36 -7.86
C ALA A 324 3.28 6.56 -6.58
N LEU A 325 2.62 7.21 -5.60
CA LEU A 325 2.13 6.57 -4.38
C LEU A 325 0.61 6.63 -4.38
N CYS A 326 -0.03 5.53 -3.99
CA CYS A 326 -1.46 5.51 -3.79
C CYS A 326 -1.76 5.54 -2.29
N GLY A 327 -2.02 6.73 -1.76
CA GLY A 327 -2.43 6.90 -0.37
C GLY A 327 -1.37 7.23 0.66
N GLY A 328 -0.11 7.23 0.24
CA GLY A 328 0.94 7.97 0.93
C GLY A 328 1.05 9.38 0.36
N THR A 329 1.56 10.30 1.18
CA THR A 329 1.99 11.61 0.68
C THR A 329 3.20 11.41 -0.25
N PRO A 330 3.19 11.90 -1.51
CA PRO A 330 4.33 11.82 -2.40
C PRO A 330 5.59 12.42 -1.75
N PHE A 331 6.76 11.86 -2.05
CA PHE A 331 8.01 12.30 -1.45
C PHE A 331 9.03 12.60 -2.54
N VAL A 332 9.55 13.84 -2.63
CA VAL A 332 10.47 14.26 -3.72
C VAL A 332 11.75 14.91 -3.20
N ALA A 333 12.02 14.78 -1.90
CA ALA A 333 13.19 15.37 -1.25
C ALA A 333 14.52 14.94 -1.89
N PHE A 334 14.60 13.70 -2.37
CA PHE A 334 15.80 13.12 -3.00
C PHE A 334 15.89 13.34 -4.52
N GLY A 335 14.84 13.87 -5.14
CA GLY A 335 14.76 14.03 -6.60
C GLY A 335 14.40 15.47 -6.99
N SER A 336 13.27 15.64 -7.66
CA SER A 336 12.81 16.93 -8.15
C SER A 336 11.29 17.06 -8.13
N LEU A 337 10.79 18.23 -7.73
CA LEU A 337 9.36 18.55 -7.85
C LEU A 337 9.01 18.78 -9.32
N GLY A 338 9.75 19.65 -10.02
CA GLY A 338 9.54 19.92 -11.44
C GLY A 338 9.75 18.67 -12.31
N GLY A 339 10.78 17.89 -12.03
CA GLY A 339 11.05 16.64 -12.71
C GLY A 339 10.00 15.55 -12.47
N SER A 340 9.45 15.46 -11.25
CA SER A 340 8.33 14.55 -10.97
C SER A 340 7.08 14.90 -11.79
N LEU A 341 6.76 16.19 -11.97
CA LEU A 341 5.64 16.59 -12.81
C LEU A 341 5.82 16.13 -14.27
N ARG A 342 7.05 16.21 -14.80
CA ARG A 342 7.36 15.72 -16.15
C ARG A 342 7.31 14.18 -16.24
N ALA A 343 7.83 13.49 -15.23
CA ALA A 343 7.76 12.03 -15.16
C ALA A 343 6.31 11.52 -15.14
N LEU A 344 5.37 12.24 -14.52
CA LEU A 344 3.94 11.91 -14.56
C LEU A 344 3.34 12.08 -15.97
N GLU A 345 3.79 13.05 -16.76
CA GLU A 345 3.40 13.20 -18.16
C GLU A 345 3.92 12.01 -19.00
N ASP A 346 5.18 11.62 -18.80
CA ASP A 346 5.78 10.47 -19.46
C ASP A 346 5.04 9.16 -19.10
N LEU A 347 4.73 8.95 -17.82
CA LEU A 347 3.97 7.79 -17.34
C LEU A 347 2.58 7.70 -17.97
N ARG A 348 1.88 8.83 -18.13
CA ARG A 348 0.59 8.86 -18.84
C ARG A 348 0.73 8.49 -20.30
N SER A 349 1.83 8.89 -20.96
CA SER A 349 2.08 8.59 -22.37
C SER A 349 2.26 7.10 -22.66
N LEU A 350 2.65 6.30 -21.66
CA LEU A 350 2.74 4.84 -21.77
C LEU A 350 1.37 4.19 -22.01
N GLY A 351 0.28 4.84 -21.57
CA GLY A 351 -1.07 4.33 -21.70
C GLY A 351 -1.32 3.07 -20.86
N ALA A 352 -0.75 3.01 -19.66
CA ALA A 352 -0.96 1.92 -18.71
C ALA A 352 -2.45 1.84 -18.28
N GLU A 353 -2.98 0.61 -18.23
CA GLU A 353 -4.30 0.34 -17.64
C GLU A 353 -4.18 0.02 -16.15
N THR A 354 -3.05 -0.58 -15.76
CA THR A 354 -2.76 -0.95 -14.37
C THR A 354 -1.45 -0.32 -13.93
N VAL A 355 -1.48 0.32 -12.76
CA VAL A 355 -0.33 0.98 -12.13
C VAL A 355 -0.06 0.32 -10.79
N VAL A 356 1.14 -0.21 -10.61
CA VAL A 356 1.67 -0.63 -9.32
C VAL A 356 2.48 0.53 -8.75
N PRO A 357 1.94 1.27 -7.77
CA PRO A 357 2.67 2.34 -7.12
C PRO A 357 3.78 1.76 -6.24
N GLY A 358 4.77 2.58 -5.87
CA GLY A 358 5.80 2.17 -4.93
C GLY A 358 5.25 1.88 -3.54
N HIS A 359 4.11 2.48 -3.17
CA HIS A 359 3.38 2.20 -1.94
C HIS A 359 1.86 2.23 -2.14
N GLY A 360 1.16 1.38 -1.38
CA GLY A 360 -0.29 1.30 -1.35
C GLY A 360 -0.86 0.28 -2.35
N PRO A 361 -2.11 0.39 -2.77
CA PRO A 361 -2.79 -0.62 -3.59
C PRO A 361 -2.37 -0.65 -5.07
N VAL A 362 -2.67 -1.79 -5.69
CA VAL A 362 -3.33 -1.90 -7.01
C VAL A 362 -4.08 -0.66 -7.52
N THR A 363 -3.63 0.11 -8.52
CA THR A 363 -4.43 1.24 -9.04
C THR A 363 -4.37 1.43 -10.56
N ASP A 364 -4.96 2.52 -11.05
CA ASP A 364 -5.00 2.92 -12.47
C ASP A 364 -4.28 4.26 -12.68
N ALA A 365 -4.28 4.76 -13.92
CA ALA A 365 -3.62 6.01 -14.29
C ALA A 365 -4.13 7.25 -13.54
N GLY A 366 -5.31 7.19 -12.89
CA GLY A 366 -5.86 8.27 -12.07
C GLY A 366 -5.04 8.56 -10.81
N VAL A 367 -4.09 7.70 -10.43
CA VAL A 367 -3.10 7.99 -9.39
C VAL A 367 -2.17 9.13 -9.80
N PHE A 368 -1.82 9.23 -11.09
CA PHE A 368 -0.93 10.29 -11.58
C PHE A 368 -1.55 11.67 -11.41
N ASP A 369 -2.86 11.79 -11.61
CA ASP A 369 -3.60 13.05 -11.38
C ASP A 369 -3.65 13.42 -9.89
N ALA A 370 -3.73 12.43 -9.01
CA ALA A 370 -3.72 12.66 -7.57
C ALA A 370 -2.34 13.16 -7.10
N VAL A 371 -1.25 12.53 -7.57
CA VAL A 371 0.13 12.93 -7.27
C VAL A 371 0.42 14.32 -7.86
N GLU A 372 0.05 14.58 -9.11
CA GLU A 372 0.23 15.88 -9.73
C GLU A 372 -0.47 17.00 -8.95
N ARG A 373 -1.72 16.78 -8.53
CA ARG A 373 -2.48 17.76 -7.73
C ARG A 373 -1.73 18.11 -6.44
N TYR A 374 -1.19 17.11 -5.75
CA TYR A 374 -0.38 17.32 -4.55
C TYR A 374 0.92 18.08 -4.85
N LEU A 375 1.68 17.69 -5.87
CA LEU A 375 2.94 18.35 -6.20
C LEU A 375 2.75 19.81 -6.64
N ARG A 376 1.67 20.11 -7.37
CA ARG A 376 1.32 21.50 -7.72
C ARG A 376 0.97 22.32 -6.48
N TYR A 377 0.22 21.74 -5.54
CA TYR A 377 -0.06 22.37 -4.25
C TYR A 377 1.23 22.68 -3.47
N VAL A 378 2.19 21.76 -3.41
CA VAL A 378 3.51 22.01 -2.80
C VAL A 378 4.23 23.17 -3.50
N GLY A 379 4.22 23.21 -4.83
CA GLY A 379 4.83 24.29 -5.61
C GLY A 379 4.21 25.67 -5.31
N GLU A 380 2.88 25.73 -5.22
CA GLU A 380 2.13 26.94 -4.86
C GLU A 380 2.44 27.41 -3.43
N LEU A 381 2.40 26.48 -2.46
CA LEU A 381 2.79 26.77 -1.08
C LEU A 381 4.23 27.27 -0.99
N ALA A 382 5.15 26.65 -1.74
CA ALA A 382 6.55 27.05 -1.71
C ALA A 382 6.77 28.47 -2.25
N ALA A 383 6.09 28.82 -3.34
CA ALA A 383 6.14 30.17 -3.90
C ALA A 383 5.59 31.21 -2.91
N GLN A 384 4.44 30.92 -2.28
CA GLN A 384 3.83 31.79 -1.28
C GLN A 384 4.69 31.93 -0.02
N GLY A 385 5.23 30.83 0.48
CA GLY A 385 6.10 30.77 1.65
C GLY A 385 7.37 31.59 1.44
N ARG A 386 8.06 31.42 0.29
CA ARG A 386 9.24 32.22 -0.05
C ARG A 386 8.91 33.70 -0.19
N ALA A 387 7.81 34.05 -0.85
CA ALA A 387 7.38 35.45 -1.00
C ALA A 387 7.09 36.11 0.37
N ALA A 388 6.61 35.33 1.34
CA ALA A 388 6.38 35.76 2.72
C ALA A 388 7.63 35.68 3.61
N GLY A 389 8.80 35.26 3.09
CA GLY A 389 10.03 35.11 3.86
C GLY A 389 10.00 33.98 4.89
N ARG A 390 9.09 33.00 4.74
CA ARG A 390 8.95 31.85 5.64
C ARG A 390 9.91 30.73 5.26
N THR A 391 10.42 30.03 6.26
CA THR A 391 11.10 28.74 6.11
C THR A 391 10.15 27.64 5.59
N PRO A 392 10.67 26.49 5.10
CA PRO A 392 9.84 25.34 4.77
C PRO A 392 8.92 24.88 5.92
N LEU A 393 9.45 24.79 7.15
CA LEU A 393 8.67 24.38 8.33
C LEU A 393 7.55 25.36 8.68
N GLU A 394 7.83 26.67 8.66
CA GLU A 394 6.81 27.70 8.90
C GLU A 394 5.73 27.68 7.82
N THR A 395 6.11 27.40 6.57
CA THR A 395 5.16 27.26 5.45
C THR A 395 4.30 26.02 5.60
N ALA A 396 4.87 24.88 5.99
CA ALA A 396 4.12 23.67 6.26
C ALA A 396 3.12 23.85 7.42
N ARG A 397 3.52 24.53 8.50
CA ARG A 397 2.65 24.82 9.66
C ARG A 397 1.51 25.80 9.35
N ALA A 398 1.69 26.64 8.33
CA ALA A 398 0.67 27.59 7.88
C ALA A 398 -0.25 27.02 6.80
N ALA A 399 0.02 25.81 6.31
CA ALA A 399 -0.79 25.14 5.30
C ALA A 399 -2.17 24.75 5.86
N ASP A 400 -3.16 24.64 4.98
CA ASP A 400 -4.49 24.15 5.35
C ASP A 400 -4.41 22.68 5.78
N PRO A 401 -4.76 22.32 7.04
CA PRO A 401 -4.67 20.95 7.52
C PRO A 401 -5.70 20.01 6.86
N GLU A 402 -6.77 20.55 6.28
CA GLU A 402 -7.77 19.76 5.55
C GLU A 402 -7.33 19.46 4.11
N ALA A 403 -6.37 20.21 3.57
CA ALA A 403 -5.84 19.98 2.24
C ALA A 403 -5.05 18.67 2.23
N PHE A 404 -5.55 17.68 1.48
CA PHE A 404 -4.97 16.34 1.40
C PHE A 404 -4.98 15.57 2.73
N ALA A 405 -5.92 15.85 3.63
CA ALA A 405 -6.10 15.12 4.89
C ALA A 405 -6.37 13.62 4.68
N GLU A 406 -6.76 13.20 3.47
CA GLU A 406 -6.87 11.80 3.09
C GLU A 406 -5.52 11.09 2.89
N LEU A 407 -4.43 11.83 2.67
CA LEU A 407 -3.09 11.27 2.49
C LEU A 407 -2.46 10.97 3.85
N ARG A 408 -1.82 9.80 3.95
CA ARG A 408 -0.99 9.46 5.12
C ARG A 408 0.34 10.20 5.07
N GLU A 409 1.03 10.20 6.20
CA GLU A 409 2.39 10.75 6.33
C GLU A 409 2.48 12.25 5.96
N PRO A 410 1.56 13.09 6.49
CA PRO A 410 1.48 14.51 6.13
C PRO A 410 2.77 15.28 6.44
N GLU A 411 3.62 14.75 7.33
CA GLU A 411 4.94 15.30 7.61
C GLU A 411 5.82 15.45 6.36
N ARG A 412 5.61 14.62 5.32
CA ARG A 412 6.40 14.64 4.08
C ARG A 412 6.30 15.98 3.36
N LEU A 413 5.24 16.76 3.61
CA LEU A 413 5.07 18.12 3.10
C LEU A 413 6.29 18.99 3.35
N VAL A 414 6.86 18.98 4.56
CA VAL A 414 7.97 19.90 4.87
C VAL A 414 9.24 19.54 4.10
N ALA A 415 9.54 18.26 3.93
CA ALA A 415 10.68 17.82 3.11
C ALA A 415 10.47 18.14 1.61
N ASN A 416 9.24 18.03 1.12
CA ASN A 416 8.90 18.45 -0.24
C ASN A 416 9.04 19.97 -0.41
N LEU A 417 8.72 20.77 0.62
CA LEU A 417 8.97 22.21 0.61
C LEU A 417 10.46 22.55 0.60
N HIS A 418 11.31 21.80 1.31
CA HIS A 418 12.77 21.93 1.19
C HIS A 418 13.24 21.76 -0.27
N ARG A 419 12.74 20.73 -0.97
CA ARG A 419 13.02 20.54 -2.40
C ARG A 419 12.50 21.70 -3.25
N ALA A 420 11.25 22.07 -3.08
CA ALA A 420 10.63 23.15 -3.86
C ALA A 420 11.36 24.49 -3.67
N TYR A 421 11.82 24.78 -2.44
CA TYR A 421 12.60 25.99 -2.14
C TYR A 421 13.96 26.00 -2.83
N SER A 422 14.65 24.86 -2.85
CA SER A 422 15.92 24.68 -3.56
C SER A 422 15.75 24.96 -5.06
N GLU A 423 14.72 24.37 -5.69
CA GLU A 423 14.44 24.59 -7.12
C GLU A 423 14.03 26.04 -7.42
N LEU A 424 13.19 26.65 -6.59
CA LEU A 424 12.83 28.07 -6.73
C LEU A 424 14.03 29.02 -6.53
N ALA A 425 15.09 28.58 -5.85
CA ALA A 425 16.34 29.31 -5.74
C ALA A 425 17.24 29.18 -6.98
N GLY A 426 16.82 28.38 -7.98
CA GLY A 426 17.58 28.12 -9.20
C GLY A 426 18.66 27.05 -9.03
N GLU A 427 18.61 26.26 -7.96
CA GLU A 427 19.52 25.13 -7.81
C GLU A 427 19.16 23.99 -8.78
N PRO A 428 20.12 23.16 -9.22
CA PRO A 428 19.85 22.05 -10.12
C PRO A 428 18.87 21.03 -9.52
N GLU A 429 17.99 20.49 -10.38
CA GLU A 429 17.12 19.36 -10.03
C GLU A 429 17.93 18.17 -9.51
N GLY A 430 17.44 17.47 -8.48
CA GLY A 430 18.13 16.31 -7.92
C GLY A 430 19.38 16.64 -7.09
N ARG A 431 19.74 17.92 -6.91
CA ARG A 431 20.83 18.31 -6.01
C ARG A 431 20.58 17.74 -4.61
N PRO A 432 21.57 17.09 -3.96
CA PRO A 432 21.41 16.62 -2.59
C PRO A 432 21.04 17.75 -1.62
N LEU A 433 20.01 17.54 -0.82
CA LEU A 433 19.61 18.42 0.27
C LEU A 433 20.27 17.98 1.58
N ASP A 434 20.22 18.85 2.59
CA ASP A 434 20.62 18.47 3.95
C ASP A 434 19.55 17.55 4.57
N ALA A 435 19.83 16.25 4.55
CA ALA A 435 18.93 15.23 5.08
C ALA A 435 18.63 15.42 6.56
N ALA A 436 19.63 15.79 7.36
CA ALA A 436 19.44 16.00 8.79
C ALA A 436 18.48 17.17 9.04
N ALA A 437 18.59 18.24 8.25
CA ALA A 437 17.72 19.41 8.39
C ALA A 437 16.25 19.09 8.07
N TYR A 438 15.95 18.48 6.92
CA TYR A 438 14.54 18.22 6.59
C TYR A 438 13.93 17.09 7.44
N PHE A 439 14.69 16.07 7.87
CA PHE A 439 14.17 15.06 8.79
C PHE A 439 13.88 15.65 10.17
N ALA A 440 14.70 16.59 10.65
CA ALA A 440 14.43 17.31 11.90
C ALA A 440 13.15 18.16 11.79
N ASP A 441 12.95 18.86 10.67
CA ASP A 441 11.72 19.62 10.42
C ASP A 441 10.49 18.72 10.29
N MET A 442 10.64 17.56 9.64
CA MET A 442 9.61 16.53 9.57
C MET A 442 9.21 16.10 10.99
N ALA A 443 10.17 15.76 11.86
CA ALA A 443 9.91 15.42 13.26
C ALA A 443 9.21 16.56 14.01
N ALA A 444 9.63 17.81 13.78
CA ALA A 444 9.02 18.99 14.38
C ALA A 444 7.58 19.27 13.90
N LEU A 445 7.22 18.82 12.70
CA LEU A 445 5.85 18.86 12.17
C LEU A 445 5.01 17.71 12.75
N ASN A 446 5.63 16.54 12.94
CA ASN A 446 5.02 15.36 13.55
C ASN A 446 5.07 15.38 15.09
N GLY A 447 4.72 16.51 15.71
CA GLY A 447 4.61 16.62 17.18
C GLY A 447 5.92 16.44 17.96
N GLY A 448 7.07 16.51 17.30
CA GLY A 448 8.40 16.32 17.91
C GLY A 448 8.87 14.86 17.96
N THR A 449 8.16 13.93 17.33
CA THR A 449 8.57 12.52 17.25
C THR A 449 8.96 12.14 15.82
N MET A 450 9.94 11.25 15.70
CA MET A 450 10.22 10.59 14.43
C MET A 450 9.00 9.82 13.94
N MET A 451 8.89 9.68 12.62
CA MET A 451 7.76 9.00 11.98
C MET A 451 7.79 7.53 12.38
N PRO A 452 6.66 6.84 12.54
CA PRO A 452 6.70 5.40 12.77
C PRO A 452 7.17 4.67 11.52
N CYS A 453 8.02 3.66 11.69
CA CYS A 453 8.25 2.65 10.66
C CYS A 453 7.18 1.57 10.77
N HIS A 454 6.65 1.09 9.63
CA HIS A 454 5.59 0.09 9.60
C HIS A 454 6.11 -1.31 9.22
N ALA A 455 7.42 -1.46 8.97
CA ALA A 455 8.05 -2.70 8.52
C ALA A 455 8.09 -3.82 9.57
#